data_AF-A0A959HW41-F1
#
_entry.id   AF-A0A959HW41-F1
#
_cell.length_a   1.000
_cell.length_b   1.000
_cell.length_c   1.000
_cell.angle_alpha   90.00
_cell.angle_beta   90.00
_cell.angle_gamma   90.00
#
_symmetry.space_group_name_H-M   'P 1'
#
loop_
_entity.id
_entity.type
_entity.pdbx_description
1 polymer ?
#
loop_
_entity_poly.entity_id
_entity_poly.type
_entity_poly.pdbx_seq_one_letter_code
_entity_poly.pdbx_strand_id
1 'polypeptide(L)'
;MTLWGYLLLISVVAGGGLVGYYLHKRAGSLLPMVLSFSGAYILGITVLHLLPEVMTGASHKVGYWLLAGFFVQLLLEQLSQGVEHGHIHGRHHARKGFAVQVMAGLCLHAFIEGMPLSHYGHLHEAVTHGADHLKGTHLLIGVALHKAPAAFALAALLLHSGFRKTFVFACLGCFALMSPLGALLSSFMTLSLDQIQWLLAFVIGSFLHISTTILFESDSPGKHAISFRKVLTILLGLGFSLATTLL
;
A
#
# COMPACT_ATOMS: atom_id res chain seq x y z
N MET A 1 -16.88 4.17 -8.07
CA MET A 1 -16.25 5.19 -7.19
C MET A 1 -16.62 6.59 -7.66
N THR A 2 -16.92 7.51 -6.75
CA THR A 2 -17.28 8.91 -7.02
C THR A 2 -16.05 9.80 -7.21
N LEU A 3 -16.23 11.01 -7.76
CA LEU A 3 -15.15 11.98 -8.01
C LEU A 3 -14.31 12.27 -6.75
N TRP A 4 -14.93 12.35 -5.57
CA TRP A 4 -14.23 12.64 -4.32
C TRP A 4 -13.17 11.57 -3.99
N GLY A 5 -13.45 10.30 -4.29
CA GLY A 5 -12.51 9.20 -4.02
C GLY A 5 -11.26 9.30 -4.91
N TYR A 6 -11.44 9.67 -6.18
CA TYR A 6 -10.32 9.93 -7.08
C TYR A 6 -9.45 11.10 -6.59
N LEU A 7 -10.08 12.20 -6.17
CA LEU A 7 -9.38 13.37 -5.65
C LEU A 7 -8.64 13.07 -4.33
N LEU A 8 -9.24 12.25 -3.46
CA LEU A 8 -8.60 11.81 -2.23
C LEU A 8 -7.31 11.05 -2.54
N LEU A 9 -7.34 10.04 -3.41
CA LEU A 9 -6.17 9.22 -3.75
C LEU A 9 -5.03 10.05 -4.36
N ILE A 10 -5.36 11.00 -5.24
CA ILE A 10 -4.36 11.89 -5.85
C ILE A 10 -3.79 12.85 -4.80
N SER A 11 -4.63 13.45 -3.96
CA SER A 11 -4.20 14.44 -2.96
C SER A 11 -3.31 13.83 -1.87
N VAL A 12 -3.60 12.62 -1.39
CA VAL A 12 -2.76 11.96 -0.36
C VAL A 12 -1.39 11.59 -0.90
N VAL A 13 -1.29 11.15 -2.15
CA VAL A 13 0.02 10.89 -2.80
C VAL A 13 0.78 12.20 -3.02
N ALA A 14 0.10 13.26 -3.48
CA ALA A 14 0.71 14.57 -3.65
C ALA A 14 1.24 15.12 -2.31
N GLY A 15 0.45 15.03 -1.25
CA GLY A 15 0.83 15.44 0.10
C GLY A 15 2.01 14.63 0.65
N GLY A 16 1.93 13.31 0.62
CA GLY A 16 3.01 12.41 1.05
C GLY A 16 4.30 12.62 0.27
N GLY A 17 4.20 12.77 -1.05
CA GLY A 17 5.33 13.06 -1.93
C GLY A 17 5.96 14.43 -1.67
N LEU A 18 5.15 15.46 -1.38
CA LEU A 18 5.64 16.79 -1.03
C LEU A 18 6.37 16.78 0.33
N VAL A 19 5.81 16.10 1.34
CA VAL A 19 6.47 15.89 2.63
C VAL A 19 7.79 15.13 2.42
N GLY A 20 7.80 14.10 1.60
CA GLY A 20 9.00 13.35 1.23
C GLY A 20 10.05 14.23 0.55
N TYR A 21 9.63 15.11 -0.35
CA TYR A 21 10.49 16.07 -1.01
C TYR A 21 11.15 17.04 -0.02
N TYR A 22 10.42 17.59 0.95
CA TYR A 22 11.00 18.53 1.92
C TYR A 22 11.82 17.84 3.02
N LEU A 23 11.42 16.64 3.43
CA LEU A 23 12.02 15.92 4.55
C LEU A 23 12.97 14.79 4.13
N HIS A 24 13.30 14.64 2.84
CA HIS A 24 14.20 13.57 2.35
C HIS A 24 15.53 13.50 3.13
N LYS A 25 16.10 14.64 3.54
CA LYS A 25 17.33 14.68 4.35
C LYS A 25 17.19 14.03 5.72
N ARG A 26 15.98 13.95 6.27
CA ARG A 26 15.64 13.30 7.54
C ARG A 26 15.05 11.89 7.33
N ALA A 27 15.02 11.38 6.09
CA ALA A 27 14.37 10.12 5.75
C ALA A 27 14.93 8.93 6.56
N GLY A 28 16.23 8.90 6.88
CA GLY A 28 16.83 7.80 7.64
C GLY A 28 16.22 7.57 9.04
N SER A 29 15.73 8.61 9.70
CA SER A 29 15.05 8.48 10.99
C SER A 29 13.53 8.43 10.86
N LEU A 30 12.96 9.10 9.86
CA LEU A 30 11.51 9.19 9.65
C LEU A 30 10.92 7.96 8.95
N LEU A 31 11.61 7.41 7.94
CA LEU A 31 11.10 6.29 7.14
C LEU A 31 10.73 5.08 8.00
N PRO A 32 11.58 4.59 8.93
CA PRO A 32 11.23 3.41 9.73
C PRO A 32 9.96 3.65 10.56
N MET A 33 9.76 4.85 11.11
CA MET A 33 8.56 5.20 11.88
C MET A 33 7.33 5.29 10.96
N VAL A 34 7.42 6.08 9.88
CA VAL A 34 6.31 6.28 8.93
C VAL A 34 5.88 4.96 8.29
N LEU A 35 6.83 4.10 7.92
CA LEU A 35 6.55 2.78 7.37
C LEU A 35 5.97 1.85 8.44
N SER A 36 6.51 1.80 9.67
CA SER A 36 5.95 0.96 10.74
C SER A 36 4.50 1.35 11.10
N PHE A 37 4.19 2.65 11.11
CA PHE A 37 2.81 3.14 11.27
C PHE A 37 1.92 2.63 10.14
N SER A 38 2.36 2.84 8.89
CA SER A 38 1.64 2.46 7.68
C SER A 38 1.37 0.94 7.62
N GLY A 39 2.38 0.13 7.92
CA GLY A 39 2.30 -1.32 7.95
C GLY A 39 1.34 -1.82 9.04
N ALA A 40 1.43 -1.26 10.25
CA ALA A 40 0.51 -1.57 11.34
C ALA A 40 -0.94 -1.19 11.01
N TYR A 41 -1.14 0.00 10.44
CA TYR A 41 -2.45 0.50 10.03
C TYR A 41 -3.08 -0.38 8.95
N ILE A 42 -2.36 -0.66 7.86
CA ILE A 42 -2.94 -1.46 6.76
C ILE A 42 -3.15 -2.93 7.17
N LEU A 43 -2.28 -3.49 8.03
CA LEU A 43 -2.52 -4.81 8.65
C LEU A 43 -3.81 -4.80 9.45
N GLY A 44 -3.99 -3.79 10.31
CA GLY A 44 -5.20 -3.60 11.09
C GLY A 44 -6.44 -3.54 10.21
N ILE A 45 -6.45 -2.69 9.19
CA ILE A 45 -7.60 -2.54 8.28
C ILE A 45 -7.88 -3.86 7.57
N THR A 46 -6.83 -4.55 7.13
CA THR A 46 -6.94 -5.83 6.45
C THR A 46 -7.59 -6.88 7.36
N VAL A 47 -7.14 -7.02 8.60
CA VAL A 47 -7.64 -8.05 9.52
C VAL A 47 -9.00 -7.71 10.11
N LEU A 48 -9.26 -6.43 10.43
CA LEU A 48 -10.49 -6.01 11.11
C LEU A 48 -11.66 -5.82 10.15
N HIS A 49 -11.41 -5.39 8.91
CA HIS A 49 -12.46 -5.02 7.96
C HIS A 49 -12.46 -5.92 6.72
N LEU A 50 -11.34 -5.97 6.00
CA LEU A 50 -11.32 -6.57 4.66
C LEU A 50 -11.39 -8.10 4.68
N LEU A 51 -10.66 -8.74 5.58
CA LEU A 51 -10.57 -10.20 5.65
C LEU A 51 -11.89 -10.84 6.13
N PRO A 52 -12.58 -10.35 7.19
CA PRO A 52 -13.90 -10.88 7.55
C PRO A 52 -14.92 -10.72 6.43
N GLU A 53 -14.92 -9.58 5.74
CA GLU A 53 -15.86 -9.30 4.66
C GLU A 53 -15.64 -10.21 3.45
N VAL A 54 -14.40 -10.35 2.97
CA VAL A 54 -14.10 -11.19 1.80
C VAL A 54 -14.33 -12.68 2.08
N MET A 55 -14.28 -13.11 3.34
CA MET A 55 -14.48 -14.50 3.74
C MET A 55 -15.95 -14.86 3.96
N THR A 56 -16.85 -13.87 4.04
CA THR A 56 -18.28 -14.11 4.23
C THR A 56 -18.90 -14.65 2.93
N GLY A 57 -19.50 -15.84 3.00
CA GLY A 57 -20.03 -16.53 1.81
C GLY A 57 -18.96 -17.01 0.83
N ALA A 58 -17.68 -17.01 1.23
CA ALA A 58 -16.56 -17.28 0.35
C ALA A 58 -16.49 -18.75 -0.08
N SER A 59 -16.21 -18.97 -1.38
CA SER A 59 -15.74 -20.26 -1.87
C SER A 59 -14.25 -20.47 -1.57
N HIS A 60 -13.77 -21.72 -1.64
CA HIS A 60 -12.34 -22.03 -1.51
C HIS A 60 -11.43 -21.24 -2.48
N LYS A 61 -11.98 -20.71 -3.58
CA LYS A 61 -11.23 -19.89 -4.54
C LYS A 61 -10.72 -18.58 -3.94
N VAL A 62 -11.42 -18.01 -2.95
CA VAL A 62 -10.99 -16.79 -2.26
C VAL A 62 -9.61 -17.00 -1.61
N GLY A 63 -9.39 -18.17 -0.99
CA GLY A 63 -8.09 -18.52 -0.41
C GLY A 63 -6.97 -18.62 -1.46
N TYR A 64 -7.25 -19.16 -2.65
CA TYR A 64 -6.27 -19.22 -3.73
C TYR A 64 -5.89 -17.83 -4.24
N TRP A 65 -6.85 -16.92 -4.38
CA TRP A 65 -6.58 -15.55 -4.80
C TRP A 65 -5.83 -14.75 -3.72
N LEU A 66 -6.14 -14.97 -2.45
CA LEU A 66 -5.38 -14.41 -1.33
C LEU A 66 -3.90 -14.85 -1.39
N LEU A 67 -3.65 -16.14 -1.54
CA LEU A 67 -2.29 -16.66 -1.70
C LEU A 67 -1.61 -16.10 -2.95
N ALA A 68 -2.31 -16.06 -4.08
CA ALA A 68 -1.77 -15.49 -5.31
C ALA A 68 -1.36 -14.02 -5.12
N GLY A 69 -2.19 -13.22 -4.46
CA GLY A 69 -1.89 -11.83 -4.13
C GLY A 69 -0.63 -11.67 -3.27
N PHE A 70 -0.52 -12.49 -2.24
CA PHE A 70 0.65 -12.53 -1.36
C PHE A 70 1.93 -12.84 -2.15
N PHE A 71 1.93 -13.92 -2.93
CA PHE A 71 3.13 -14.35 -3.68
C PHE A 71 3.47 -13.43 -4.84
N VAL A 72 2.49 -12.87 -5.54
CA VAL A 72 2.76 -11.86 -6.58
C VAL A 72 3.40 -10.63 -5.94
N GLN A 73 2.92 -10.19 -4.78
CA GLN A 73 3.53 -9.06 -4.09
C GLN A 73 4.96 -9.36 -3.62
N LEU A 74 5.23 -10.57 -3.12
CA LEU A 74 6.57 -11.04 -2.83
C LEU A 74 7.48 -10.98 -4.07
N LEU A 75 7.00 -11.43 -5.23
CA LEU A 75 7.76 -11.36 -6.48
C LEU A 75 8.06 -9.91 -6.90
N LEU A 76 7.08 -9.00 -6.79
CA LEU A 76 7.29 -7.58 -7.09
C LEU A 76 8.34 -6.95 -6.16
N GLU A 77 8.37 -7.36 -4.89
CA GLU A 77 9.38 -6.94 -3.94
C GLU A 77 10.77 -7.51 -4.28
N GLN A 78 10.88 -8.79 -4.63
CA GLN A 78 12.16 -9.40 -5.02
C GLN A 78 12.74 -8.75 -6.29
N LEU A 79 11.90 -8.44 -7.28
CA LEU A 79 12.31 -7.65 -8.45
C LEU A 79 12.77 -6.24 -8.09
N SER A 80 12.24 -5.69 -7.00
CA SER A 80 12.61 -4.38 -6.47
C SER A 80 13.88 -4.41 -5.62
N GLN A 81 14.21 -5.54 -4.98
CA GLN A 81 15.47 -5.74 -4.22
C GLN A 81 16.65 -6.18 -5.11
N GLY A 82 16.36 -6.76 -6.28
CA GLY A 82 17.30 -6.91 -7.38
C GLY A 82 17.98 -8.28 -7.45
N VAL A 83 17.93 -8.81 -8.67
CA VAL A 83 18.72 -9.90 -9.28
C VAL A 83 20.23 -9.52 -9.37
N GLU A 84 20.75 -8.78 -8.40
CA GLU A 84 22.13 -8.26 -8.33
C GLU A 84 22.99 -8.98 -7.27
N HIS A 85 22.72 -10.26 -6.99
CA HIS A 85 23.69 -11.14 -6.31
C HIS A 85 24.92 -11.50 -7.18
N GLY A 86 25.29 -10.63 -8.11
CA GLY A 86 26.54 -10.66 -8.87
C GLY A 86 27.43 -9.50 -8.46
N HIS A 87 28.08 -9.62 -7.29
CA HIS A 87 29.13 -8.73 -6.78
C HIS A 87 28.74 -7.27 -6.49
N ILE A 88 28.47 -6.95 -5.22
CA ILE A 88 28.57 -5.57 -4.73
C ILE A 88 29.45 -5.54 -3.48
N HIS A 89 30.76 -5.53 -3.71
CA HIS A 89 31.68 -4.84 -2.81
C HIS A 89 31.75 -3.38 -3.26
N GLY A 90 31.21 -2.46 -2.46
CA GLY A 90 31.63 -1.05 -2.47
C GLY A 90 30.59 0.03 -2.79
N ARG A 91 30.36 0.90 -1.79
CA ARG A 91 29.87 2.30 -1.84
C ARG A 91 28.37 2.60 -2.04
N HIS A 92 27.65 2.72 -0.92
CA HIS A 92 26.86 3.87 -0.42
C HIS A 92 25.98 4.78 -1.32
N HIS A 93 25.67 4.43 -2.57
CA HIS A 93 24.63 5.12 -3.34
C HIS A 93 23.63 4.11 -3.90
N ALA A 94 22.35 4.26 -3.54
CA ALA A 94 21.27 3.57 -4.23
C ALA A 94 21.39 3.90 -5.73
N ARG A 95 21.65 2.87 -6.56
CA ARG A 95 21.79 3.06 -7.99
C ARG A 95 20.46 3.53 -8.57
N LYS A 96 20.51 4.42 -9.55
CA LYS A 96 19.32 4.92 -10.27
C LYS A 96 18.45 3.78 -10.83
N GLY A 97 19.05 2.66 -11.24
CA GLY A 97 18.34 1.47 -11.71
C GLY A 97 17.42 0.86 -10.65
N PHE A 98 17.95 0.64 -9.43
CA PHE A 98 17.18 0.14 -8.29
C PHE A 98 15.96 1.03 -7.99
N ALA A 99 16.16 2.35 -7.93
CA ALA A 99 15.06 3.27 -7.65
C ALA A 99 13.96 3.26 -8.74
N VAL A 100 14.31 3.01 -10.00
CA VAL A 100 13.35 2.84 -11.10
C VAL A 100 12.60 1.51 -11.00
N GLN A 101 13.28 0.42 -10.59
CA GLN A 101 12.64 -0.88 -10.35
C GLN A 101 11.61 -0.79 -9.21
N VAL A 102 12.01 -0.19 -8.07
CA VAL A 102 11.10 0.08 -6.95
C VAL A 102 9.91 0.91 -7.42
N MET A 103 10.14 2.00 -8.18
CA MET A 103 9.08 2.83 -8.74
C MET A 103 8.10 2.02 -9.61
N ALA A 104 8.60 1.18 -10.51
CA ALA A 104 7.77 0.35 -11.38
C ALA A 104 6.94 -0.68 -10.58
N GLY A 105 7.57 -1.37 -9.63
CA GLY A 105 6.88 -2.31 -8.74
C GLY A 105 5.80 -1.63 -7.90
N LEU A 106 6.09 -0.43 -7.35
CA LEU A 106 5.14 0.34 -6.56
C LEU A 106 3.96 0.86 -7.40
N CYS A 107 4.22 1.26 -8.65
CA CYS A 107 3.16 1.62 -9.59
C CYS A 107 2.24 0.44 -9.92
N LEU A 108 2.81 -0.73 -10.21
CA LEU A 108 2.02 -1.93 -10.52
C LEU A 108 1.20 -2.38 -9.30
N HIS A 109 1.81 -2.40 -8.12
CA HIS A 109 1.12 -2.65 -6.85
C HIS A 109 -0.06 -1.68 -6.66
N ALA A 110 0.19 -0.37 -6.82
CA ALA A 110 -0.83 0.65 -6.66
C ALA A 110 -1.98 0.54 -7.67
N PHE A 111 -1.68 0.14 -8.89
CA PHE A 111 -2.68 -0.09 -9.92
C PHE A 111 -3.60 -1.24 -9.55
N ILE A 112 -3.04 -2.39 -9.17
CA ILE A 112 -3.83 -3.59 -8.82
C ILE A 112 -4.69 -3.33 -7.59
N GLU A 113 -4.12 -2.69 -6.57
CA GLU A 113 -4.84 -2.27 -5.38
C GLU A 113 -6.03 -1.35 -5.67
N GLY A 114 -5.91 -0.48 -6.69
CA GLY A 114 -6.97 0.43 -7.07
C GLY A 114 -8.19 -0.25 -7.68
N MET A 115 -8.03 -1.42 -8.30
CA MET A 115 -9.09 -2.09 -9.05
C MET A 115 -10.36 -2.40 -8.24
N PRO A 116 -10.31 -2.99 -7.02
CA PRO A 116 -11.52 -3.28 -6.24
C PRO A 116 -12.29 -2.02 -5.78
N LEU A 117 -11.68 -0.82 -5.75
CA LEU A 117 -12.28 0.39 -5.18
C LEU A 117 -13.60 0.80 -5.84
N SER A 118 -13.77 0.53 -7.14
CA SER A 118 -15.01 0.88 -7.85
C SER A 118 -16.18 -0.05 -7.54
N HIS A 119 -15.90 -1.28 -7.10
CA HIS A 119 -16.91 -2.33 -6.87
C HIS A 119 -17.12 -2.66 -5.39
N TYR A 120 -16.21 -2.23 -4.52
CA TYR A 120 -16.23 -2.60 -3.10
C TYR A 120 -17.54 -2.22 -2.40
N GLY A 121 -18.13 -1.06 -2.72
CA GLY A 121 -19.43 -0.67 -2.17
C GLY A 121 -20.55 -1.68 -2.47
N HIS A 122 -20.58 -2.23 -3.69
CA HIS A 122 -21.55 -3.25 -4.08
C HIS A 122 -21.30 -4.59 -3.38
N LEU A 123 -20.04 -4.98 -3.18
CA LEU A 123 -19.71 -6.16 -2.41
C LEU A 123 -20.16 -6.01 -0.95
N HIS A 124 -19.86 -4.86 -0.35
CA HIS A 124 -20.21 -4.57 1.02
C HIS A 124 -21.72 -4.66 1.26
N GLU A 125 -22.51 -3.99 0.42
CA GLU A 125 -23.98 -4.04 0.48
C GLU A 125 -24.54 -5.47 0.33
N ALA A 126 -23.93 -6.27 -0.56
CA ALA A 126 -24.34 -7.66 -0.77
C ALA A 126 -24.02 -8.57 0.43
N VAL A 127 -22.96 -8.29 1.17
CA VAL A 127 -22.45 -9.14 2.24
C VAL A 127 -23.00 -8.76 3.62
N THR A 128 -23.19 -7.47 3.91
CA THR A 128 -23.47 -7.02 5.28
C THR A 128 -24.95 -6.79 5.61
N HIS A 129 -25.87 -6.87 4.63
CA HIS A 129 -27.34 -6.71 4.80
C HIS A 129 -27.80 -5.52 5.68
N GLY A 130 -26.92 -4.54 5.94
CA GLY A 130 -27.10 -3.49 6.95
C GLY A 130 -27.08 -2.10 6.33
N ALA A 131 -27.93 -1.20 6.85
CA ALA A 131 -28.14 0.16 6.37
C ALA A 131 -27.01 1.16 6.74
N ASP A 132 -25.77 0.70 6.88
CA ASP A 132 -24.63 1.56 7.22
C ASP A 132 -23.84 1.95 5.97
N HIS A 133 -24.36 2.92 5.21
CA HIS A 133 -23.72 3.45 3.98
C HIS A 133 -22.30 4.01 4.20
N LEU A 134 -21.89 4.27 5.44
CA LEU A 134 -20.54 4.75 5.78
C LEU A 134 -19.46 3.66 5.69
N LYS A 135 -19.81 2.37 5.81
CA LYS A 135 -18.85 1.27 5.92
C LYS A 135 -18.16 0.86 4.60
N GLY A 136 -18.78 1.12 3.46
CA GLY A 136 -18.17 0.89 2.14
C GLY A 136 -16.93 1.77 1.83
N THR A 137 -16.55 2.67 2.74
CA THR A 137 -15.39 3.57 2.58
C THR A 137 -14.12 3.08 3.26
N HIS A 138 -14.17 2.03 4.08
CA HIS A 138 -12.99 1.55 4.83
C HIS A 138 -11.85 1.12 3.91
N LEU A 139 -12.13 0.43 2.79
CA LEU A 139 -11.11 0.10 1.80
C LEU A 139 -10.48 1.38 1.23
N LEU A 140 -11.28 2.36 0.79
CA LEU A 140 -10.77 3.61 0.22
C LEU A 140 -9.94 4.43 1.21
N ILE A 141 -10.37 4.54 2.47
CA ILE A 141 -9.63 5.24 3.53
C ILE A 141 -8.36 4.47 3.92
N GLY A 142 -8.45 3.13 4.00
CA GLY A 142 -7.33 2.20 4.13
C GLY A 142 -6.27 2.43 3.05
N VAL A 143 -6.71 2.44 1.80
CA VAL A 143 -5.87 2.70 0.64
C VAL A 143 -5.26 4.10 0.73
N ALA A 144 -6.07 5.14 0.95
CA ALA A 144 -5.60 6.51 0.96
C ALA A 144 -4.51 6.77 2.03
N LEU A 145 -4.69 6.25 3.25
CA LEU A 145 -3.77 6.54 4.35
C LEU A 145 -2.41 5.85 4.20
N HIS A 146 -2.33 4.63 3.67
CA HIS A 146 -1.02 3.96 3.47
C HIS A 146 -0.29 4.46 2.19
N LYS A 147 -0.98 5.14 1.27
CA LYS A 147 -0.36 5.76 0.06
C LYS A 147 0.55 6.95 0.39
N ALA A 148 0.22 7.74 1.41
CA ALA A 148 1.03 8.89 1.79
C ALA A 148 2.44 8.49 2.27
N PRO A 149 2.60 7.51 3.19
CA PRO A 149 3.88 6.88 3.52
C PRO A 149 4.65 6.33 2.31
N ALA A 150 3.97 5.64 1.40
CA ALA A 150 4.59 5.10 0.19
C ALA A 150 5.13 6.20 -0.73
N ALA A 151 4.34 7.27 -0.93
CA ALA A 151 4.76 8.44 -1.71
C ALA A 151 5.94 9.18 -1.07
N PHE A 152 5.96 9.30 0.26
CA PHE A 152 7.07 9.84 1.02
C PHE A 152 8.36 9.03 0.79
N ALA A 153 8.27 7.70 0.89
CA ALA A 153 9.39 6.79 0.68
C ALA A 153 9.93 6.86 -0.75
N LEU A 154 9.04 6.86 -1.75
CA LEU A 154 9.41 7.00 -3.16
C LEU A 154 10.12 8.34 -3.44
N ALA A 155 9.57 9.46 -2.94
CA ALA A 155 10.19 10.77 -3.10
C ALA A 155 11.60 10.82 -2.50
N ALA A 156 11.76 10.31 -1.27
CA ALA A 156 13.05 10.23 -0.60
C ALA A 156 14.04 9.36 -1.38
N LEU A 157 13.63 8.16 -1.82
CA LEU A 157 14.45 7.23 -2.59
C LEU A 157 14.96 7.86 -3.89
N LEU A 158 14.08 8.49 -4.68
CA LEU A 158 14.43 9.10 -5.95
C LEU A 158 15.39 10.29 -5.76
N LEU A 159 15.18 11.11 -4.74
CA LEU A 159 16.08 12.23 -4.42
C LEU A 159 17.46 11.74 -3.97
N HIS A 160 17.53 10.74 -3.09
CA HIS A 160 18.79 10.13 -2.64
C HIS A 160 19.54 9.39 -3.74
N SER A 161 18.82 8.90 -4.75
CA SER A 161 19.41 8.29 -5.96
C SER A 161 19.92 9.32 -6.98
N GLY A 162 19.85 10.62 -6.65
CA GLY A 162 20.39 11.71 -7.47
C GLY A 162 19.57 12.01 -8.72
N PHE A 163 18.25 11.77 -8.70
CA PHE A 163 17.36 12.20 -9.77
C PHE A 163 17.06 13.70 -9.69
N ARG A 164 16.90 14.35 -10.85
CA ARG A 164 16.45 15.74 -10.95
C ARG A 164 15.02 15.88 -10.44
N LYS A 165 14.70 17.02 -9.84
CA LYS A 165 13.39 17.31 -9.22
C LYS A 165 12.21 17.08 -10.17
N THR A 166 12.35 17.48 -11.44
CA THR A 166 11.31 17.28 -12.46
C THR A 166 10.99 15.80 -12.69
N PHE A 167 12.00 14.93 -12.66
CA PHE A 167 11.79 13.48 -12.75
C PHE A 167 11.12 12.92 -11.51
N VAL A 168 11.50 13.41 -10.31
CA VAL A 168 10.85 13.00 -9.06
C VAL A 168 9.36 13.34 -9.08
N PHE A 169 9.01 14.59 -9.43
CA PHE A 169 7.60 15.00 -9.53
C PHE A 169 6.84 14.27 -10.65
N ALA A 170 7.48 13.99 -11.78
CA ALA A 170 6.86 13.17 -12.84
C ALA A 170 6.58 11.74 -12.34
N CYS A 171 7.50 11.13 -11.60
CA CYS A 171 7.30 9.81 -11.01
C CYS A 171 6.18 9.83 -9.97
N LEU A 172 6.16 10.82 -9.07
CA LEU A 172 5.08 10.97 -8.08
C LEU A 172 3.72 11.20 -8.75
N GLY A 173 3.67 11.97 -9.84
CA GLY A 173 2.46 12.15 -10.65
C GLY A 173 2.00 10.83 -11.28
N CYS A 174 2.92 10.06 -11.87
CA CYS A 174 2.63 8.73 -12.39
C CYS A 174 2.08 7.81 -11.28
N PHE A 175 2.75 7.74 -10.13
CA PHE A 175 2.33 6.94 -8.98
C PHE A 175 0.95 7.36 -8.45
N ALA A 176 0.67 8.67 -8.37
CA ALA A 176 -0.62 9.20 -7.93
C ALA A 176 -1.79 8.76 -8.80
N LEU A 177 -1.55 8.53 -10.09
CA LEU A 177 -2.57 8.09 -11.04
C LEU A 177 -2.83 6.59 -11.01
N MET A 178 -1.93 5.75 -10.50
CA MET A 178 -2.06 4.30 -10.64
C MET A 178 -3.31 3.73 -9.97
N SER A 179 -3.58 4.06 -8.70
CA SER A 179 -4.78 3.57 -8.02
C SER A 179 -6.09 4.13 -8.64
N PRO A 180 -6.19 5.44 -8.95
CA PRO A 180 -7.26 6.00 -9.78
C PRO A 180 -7.48 5.24 -11.10
N LEU A 181 -6.42 4.94 -11.84
CA LEU A 181 -6.49 4.23 -13.12
C LEU A 181 -6.93 2.78 -12.94
N GLY A 182 -6.49 2.10 -11.88
CA GLY A 182 -6.98 0.77 -11.53
C GLY A 182 -8.48 0.76 -11.26
N ALA A 183 -8.94 1.69 -10.42
CA ALA A 183 -10.36 1.85 -10.10
C ALA A 183 -11.20 2.20 -11.34
N LEU A 184 -10.69 3.09 -12.19
CA LEU A 184 -11.35 3.51 -13.41
C LEU A 184 -11.43 2.36 -14.43
N LEU A 185 -10.32 1.66 -14.68
CA LEU A 185 -10.31 0.52 -15.58
C LEU A 185 -11.31 -0.54 -15.12
N SER A 186 -11.27 -0.89 -13.84
CA SER A 186 -12.20 -1.86 -13.28
C SER A 186 -13.64 -1.41 -13.49
N SER A 187 -13.98 -0.13 -13.32
CA SER A 187 -15.36 0.36 -13.50
C SER A 187 -15.96 0.16 -14.90
N PHE A 188 -15.13 -0.06 -15.93
CA PHE A 188 -15.60 -0.42 -17.27
C PHE A 188 -15.79 -1.93 -17.46
N MET A 189 -15.40 -2.75 -16.49
CA MET A 189 -15.54 -4.21 -16.52
C MET A 189 -16.84 -4.63 -15.84
N THR A 190 -17.56 -5.59 -16.44
CA THR A 190 -18.70 -6.23 -15.79
C THR A 190 -18.21 -7.42 -14.97
N LEU A 191 -18.01 -7.23 -13.66
CA LEU A 191 -17.55 -8.27 -12.74
C LEU A 191 -18.72 -8.86 -11.94
N SER A 192 -18.77 -10.18 -11.85
CA SER A 192 -19.65 -10.88 -10.91
C SER A 192 -19.18 -10.67 -9.45
N LEU A 193 -20.08 -10.90 -8.47
CA LEU A 193 -19.72 -10.81 -7.05
C LEU A 193 -18.53 -11.70 -6.69
N ASP A 194 -18.48 -12.94 -7.21
CA ASP A 194 -17.34 -13.85 -7.03
C ASP A 194 -16.03 -13.24 -7.55
N GLN A 195 -16.05 -12.62 -8.73
CA GLN A 195 -14.85 -12.00 -9.31
C GLN A 195 -14.41 -10.77 -8.51
N ILE A 196 -15.35 -9.99 -7.97
CA ILE A 196 -15.04 -8.86 -7.08
C ILE A 196 -14.40 -9.39 -5.79
N GLN A 197 -14.94 -10.46 -5.20
CA GLN A 197 -14.34 -11.11 -4.03
C GLN A 197 -12.94 -11.66 -4.32
N TRP A 198 -12.72 -12.30 -5.48
CA TRP A 198 -11.40 -12.80 -5.88
C TRP A 198 -10.38 -11.68 -6.05
N LEU A 199 -10.78 -10.60 -6.71
CA LEU A 199 -9.94 -9.41 -6.87
C LEU A 199 -9.60 -8.77 -5.52
N LEU A 200 -10.58 -8.62 -4.63
CA LEU A 200 -10.36 -8.11 -3.28
C LEU A 200 -9.45 -9.04 -2.47
N ALA A 201 -9.64 -10.36 -2.55
CA ALA A 201 -8.80 -11.34 -1.89
C ALA A 201 -7.34 -11.24 -2.35
N PHE A 202 -7.11 -11.07 -3.65
CA PHE A 202 -5.78 -10.81 -4.19
C PHE A 202 -5.14 -9.55 -3.58
N VAL A 203 -5.89 -8.44 -3.51
CA VAL A 203 -5.40 -7.20 -2.90
C VAL A 203 -5.11 -7.38 -1.40
N ILE A 204 -5.98 -8.10 -0.67
CA ILE A 204 -5.77 -8.46 0.74
C ILE A 204 -4.48 -9.26 0.92
N GLY A 205 -4.23 -10.26 0.07
CA GLY A 205 -2.98 -11.03 0.08
C GLY A 205 -1.74 -10.14 -0.08
N SER A 206 -1.80 -9.18 -1.01
CA SER A 206 -0.76 -8.18 -1.21
C SER A 206 -0.54 -7.29 0.03
N PHE A 207 -1.61 -6.84 0.68
CA PHE A 207 -1.53 -6.07 1.93
C PHE A 207 -0.93 -6.85 3.09
N LEU A 208 -1.30 -8.12 3.24
CA LEU A 208 -0.72 -8.99 4.26
C LEU A 208 0.79 -9.15 4.05
N HIS A 209 1.24 -9.36 2.81
CA HIS A 209 2.67 -9.39 2.49
C HIS A 209 3.37 -8.08 2.85
N ILE A 210 2.94 -6.95 2.27
CA ILE A 210 3.59 -5.65 2.50
C ILE A 210 3.63 -5.27 3.98
N SER A 211 2.51 -5.45 4.69
CA SER A 211 2.43 -5.06 6.10
C SER A 211 3.32 -5.89 7.00
N THR A 212 3.37 -7.21 6.79
CA THR A 212 4.23 -8.10 7.57
C THR A 212 5.70 -7.85 7.26
N THR A 213 6.08 -7.72 5.99
CA THR A 213 7.45 -7.36 5.62
C THR A 213 7.87 -6.03 6.24
N ILE A 214 7.07 -4.99 6.15
CA ILE A 214 7.40 -3.68 6.75
C ILE A 214 7.55 -3.77 8.27
N LEU A 215 6.68 -4.49 8.97
CA LEU A 215 6.73 -4.57 10.43
C LEU A 215 7.99 -5.32 10.92
N PHE A 216 8.33 -6.43 10.27
CA PHE A 216 9.38 -7.34 10.71
C PHE A 216 10.76 -7.06 10.08
N GLU A 217 10.83 -6.48 8.88
CA GLU A 217 12.10 -6.20 8.17
C GLU A 217 12.63 -4.77 8.40
N SER A 218 11.80 -3.84 8.90
CA SER A 218 12.25 -2.46 9.18
C SER A 218 13.20 -2.30 10.39
N ASP A 219 13.75 -3.39 10.92
CA ASP A 219 14.74 -3.35 11.99
C ASP A 219 16.14 -3.05 11.43
N SER A 220 16.84 -2.11 12.07
CA SER A 220 18.19 -1.72 11.64
C SER A 220 19.18 -2.86 11.91
N PRO A 221 20.07 -3.20 10.96
CA PRO A 221 21.11 -4.21 11.16
C PRO A 221 21.92 -3.92 12.42
N GLY A 222 21.99 -4.87 13.36
CA GLY A 222 22.78 -4.77 14.58
C GLY A 222 22.03 -4.35 15.86
N LYS A 223 20.71 -4.10 15.81
CA LYS A 223 19.87 -3.92 17.01
C LYS A 223 18.92 -5.10 17.18
N HIS A 224 19.20 -5.99 18.13
CA HIS A 224 18.38 -7.17 18.43
C HIS A 224 17.04 -6.86 19.13
N ALA A 225 16.70 -5.58 19.35
CA ALA A 225 15.47 -5.17 20.03
C ALA A 225 14.76 -4.04 19.27
N ILE A 226 13.43 -4.18 19.13
CA ILE A 226 12.54 -3.15 18.59
C ILE A 226 12.60 -1.93 19.50
N SER A 227 12.88 -0.74 18.93
CA SER A 227 12.92 0.49 19.73
C SER A 227 11.53 0.84 20.28
N PHE A 228 11.47 1.39 21.49
CA PHE A 228 10.20 1.84 22.11
C PHE A 228 9.44 2.84 21.21
N ARG A 229 10.15 3.71 20.49
CA ARG A 229 9.54 4.63 19.52
C ARG A 229 8.81 3.88 18.41
N LYS A 230 9.43 2.83 17.85
CA LYS A 230 8.81 1.97 16.83
C LYS A 230 7.59 1.24 17.38
N VAL A 231 7.68 0.68 18.60
CA VAL A 231 6.51 0.06 19.27
C VAL A 231 5.36 1.05 19.41
N LEU A 232 5.62 2.26 19.91
CA LEU A 232 4.59 3.29 20.02
C LEU A 232 3.99 3.64 18.65
N THR A 233 4.81 3.74 17.61
CA THR A 233 4.33 4.01 16.25
C THR A 233 3.45 2.88 15.69
N ILE A 234 3.79 1.62 15.97
CA ILE A 234 2.96 0.45 15.63
C ILE A 234 1.62 0.51 16.37
N LEU A 235 1.65 0.78 17.69
CA LEU A 235 0.43 0.91 18.50
C LEU A 235 -0.46 2.06 18.01
N LEU A 236 0.11 3.17 17.57
CA LEU A 236 -0.64 4.27 16.96
C LEU A 236 -1.29 3.84 15.64
N GLY A 237 -0.56 3.12 14.77
CA GLY A 237 -1.13 2.60 13.51
C GLY A 237 -2.29 1.63 13.74
N LEU A 238 -2.12 0.69 14.68
CA LEU A 238 -3.19 -0.23 15.10
C LEU A 238 -4.35 0.53 15.75
N GLY A 239 -4.08 1.50 16.62
CA GLY A 239 -5.09 2.33 17.27
C GLY A 239 -5.93 3.11 16.27
N PHE A 240 -5.33 3.65 15.21
CA PHE A 240 -6.06 4.29 14.11
C PHE A 240 -6.96 3.29 13.38
N SER A 241 -6.47 2.09 13.09
CA SER A 241 -7.29 1.05 12.46
C SER A 241 -8.41 0.54 13.36
N LEU A 242 -8.24 0.54 14.69
CA LEU A 242 -9.31 0.21 15.62
C LEU A 242 -10.32 1.34 15.72
N ALA A 243 -9.87 2.60 15.68
CA ALA A 243 -10.78 3.74 15.67
C ALA A 243 -11.72 3.72 14.46
N THR A 244 -11.29 3.18 13.31
CA THR A 244 -12.17 3.04 12.14
C THR A 244 -13.27 1.98 12.32
N THR A 245 -13.19 1.08 13.30
CA THR A 245 -14.31 0.18 13.62
C THR A 245 -15.40 0.85 14.46
N LEU A 246 -15.12 2.05 15.00
CA LEU A 246 -16.05 2.83 15.81
C LEU A 246 -16.79 3.91 14.99
N LEU A 247 -16.43 4.06 13.71
CA LEU A 247 -17.02 4.98 12.75
C LEU A 247 -18.00 4.23 11.84
#